data_AF-A0A3A5HNJ9-F1
#
_entry.id   AF-A0A3A5HNJ9-F1
#
_cell.length_a   1.000
_cell.length_b   1.000
_cell.length_c   1.000
_cell.angle_alpha   90.00
_cell.angle_beta   90.00
_cell.angle_gamma   90.00
#
_symmetry.space_group_name_H-M   'P 1'
#
loop_
_entity.id
_entity.type
_entity.pdbx_description
1 polymer ?
#
loop_
_entity_poly.entity_id
_entity_poly.type
_entity_poly.pdbx_seq_one_letter_code
_entity_poly.pdbx_strand_id
1 'polypeptide(L)'
;MLIEIVGIIVVLMALRALIAQDRSERLLYLNAMSFGISALMALYIRTPFGAIIAITFFVSSTITSNAIAYSLSRVKEEILLDD
;
A
#
# COMPACT_ATOMS: atom_id res chain seq x y z
N MET A 1 -17.67 -2.15 13.69
CA MET A 1 -16.85 -0.96 14.02
C MET A 1 -15.45 -0.99 13.40
N LEU A 2 -14.48 -1.80 13.86
CA LEU A 2 -13.10 -1.75 13.31
C LEU A 2 -13.03 -2.07 11.81
N ILE A 3 -13.75 -3.11 11.36
CA ILE A 3 -13.81 -3.50 9.94
C ILE A 3 -14.37 -2.36 9.08
N GLU A 4 -15.44 -1.68 9.55
CA GLU A 4 -16.04 -0.55 8.81
C GLU A 4 -15.08 0.64 8.73
N ILE A 5 -14.42 0.98 9.84
CA ILE A 5 -13.44 2.08 9.89
C ILE A 5 -12.29 1.82 8.92
N VAL A 6 -11.71 0.61 8.97
CA VAL A 6 -10.61 0.24 8.06
C VAL A 6 -11.11 0.20 6.61
N GLY A 7 -12.32 -0.32 6.37
CA GLY A 7 -12.93 -0.32 5.05
C GLY A 7 -13.09 1.08 4.46
N ILE A 8 -13.57 2.05 5.26
CA ILE A 8 -13.67 3.46 4.85
C ILE A 8 -12.28 4.02 4.53
N ILE A 9 -11.28 3.77 5.36
CA ILE A 9 -9.90 4.22 5.11
C ILE A 9 -9.37 3.65 3.78
N VAL A 10 -9.56 2.35 3.52
CA VAL A 10 -9.14 1.70 2.27
C VAL A 10 -9.80 2.36 1.05
N VAL A 11 -11.11 2.61 1.11
CA VAL A 11 -11.85 3.27 0.01
C VAL A 11 -11.34 4.71 -0.20
N LEU A 12 -11.12 5.48 0.87
CA LEU A 12 -10.59 6.84 0.78
C LEU A 12 -9.18 6.87 0.19
N MET A 13 -8.31 5.94 0.60
CA MET A 13 -6.96 5.83 0.03
C MET A 13 -6.99 5.40 -1.44
N ALA A 14 -7.92 4.52 -1.83
CA ALA A 14 -8.12 4.14 -3.22
C ALA A 14 -8.54 5.34 -4.09
N LEU A 15 -9.49 6.13 -3.61
CA LEU A 15 -9.90 7.34 -4.32
C LEU A 15 -8.75 8.33 -4.46
N ARG A 16 -7.97 8.57 -3.39
CA ARG A 16 -6.80 9.44 -3.45
C ARG A 16 -5.71 8.90 -4.38
N ALA A 17 -5.49 7.58 -4.41
CA ALA A 17 -4.54 6.96 -5.32
C ALA A 17 -4.93 7.16 -6.81
N LEU A 18 -6.22 7.21 -7.13
CA LEU A 18 -6.69 7.47 -8.49
C LEU A 18 -6.53 8.94 -8.91
N ILE A 19 -6.68 9.88 -7.96
CA ILE A 19 -6.61 11.32 -8.24
C ILE A 19 -5.16 11.84 -8.25
N ALA A 20 -4.28 11.22 -7.45
CA ALA A 20 -2.89 11.62 -7.29
C ALA A 20 -2.14 11.70 -8.63
N GLN A 21 -1.64 12.90 -8.93
CA GLN A 21 -0.84 13.17 -10.13
C GLN A 21 0.62 12.77 -9.93
N ASP A 22 1.15 13.03 -8.73
CA ASP A 22 2.52 12.67 -8.38
C ASP A 22 2.63 11.17 -8.07
N ARG A 23 3.65 10.52 -8.66
CA ARG A 23 3.89 9.09 -8.50
C ARG A 23 4.25 8.73 -7.05
N SER A 24 4.99 9.59 -6.36
CA SER A 24 5.41 9.42 -4.97
C SER A 24 4.20 9.53 -4.02
N GLU A 25 3.35 10.53 -4.25
CA GLU A 25 2.11 10.71 -3.49
C GLU A 25 1.18 9.50 -3.67
N ARG A 26 1.04 9.01 -4.91
CA ARG A 26 0.24 7.82 -5.20
C ARG A 26 0.77 6.56 -4.52
N LEU A 27 2.09 6.39 -4.43
CA LEU A 27 2.70 5.25 -3.74
C LEU A 27 2.38 5.25 -2.24
N LEU A 28 2.33 6.42 -1.61
CA LEU A 28 1.92 6.54 -0.21
C LEU A 28 0.48 6.05 0.00
N TYR A 29 -0.44 6.45 -0.88
CA TYR A 29 -1.84 6.00 -0.81
C TYR A 29 -2.00 4.50 -1.06
N LEU A 30 -1.25 3.95 -2.03
CA LEU A 30 -1.22 2.51 -2.28
C LEU A 30 -0.67 1.73 -1.08
N ASN A 31 0.37 2.25 -0.42
CA ASN A 31 0.94 1.64 0.78
C ASN A 31 -0.10 1.58 1.93
N ALA A 32 -0.74 2.71 2.24
CA ALA A 32 -1.78 2.78 3.26
C ALA A 32 -2.98 1.86 2.95
N MET A 33 -3.37 1.77 1.67
CA MET A 33 -4.39 0.84 1.21
C MET A 33 -4.01 -0.62 1.50
N SER A 34 -2.80 -1.04 1.16
CA SER A 34 -2.33 -2.41 1.41
C SER A 34 -2.27 -2.76 2.90
N PHE A 35 -1.82 -1.83 3.75
CA PHE A 35 -1.91 -2.01 5.21
C PHE A 35 -3.36 -2.24 5.66
N GLY A 36 -4.29 -1.44 5.15
CA GLY A 36 -5.72 -1.58 5.43
C GLY A 36 -6.28 -2.92 4.97
N ILE A 37 -5.90 -3.39 3.77
CA ILE A 37 -6.31 -4.70 3.24
C ILE A 37 -5.78 -5.84 4.12
N SER A 38 -4.51 -5.78 4.54
CA SER A 38 -3.95 -6.77 5.49
C SER A 38 -4.73 -6.80 6.81
N ALA A 39 -5.05 -5.62 7.36
CA ALA A 39 -5.86 -5.52 8.58
C ALA A 39 -7.27 -6.09 8.38
N LEU A 40 -7.91 -5.85 7.23
CA LEU A 40 -9.21 -6.45 6.91
C LEU A 40 -9.12 -7.97 6.85
N MET A 41 -8.06 -8.53 6.26
CA MET A 41 -7.85 -9.99 6.21
C MET A 41 -7.74 -10.57 7.62
N ALA A 42 -6.95 -9.93 8.49
CA ALA A 42 -6.77 -10.37 9.88
C ALA A 42 -8.06 -10.26 10.73
N LEU A 43 -8.88 -9.23 10.50
CA LEU A 43 -10.11 -9.00 11.24
C LEU A 43 -11.30 -9.84 10.74
N TYR A 44 -11.34 -10.12 9.43
CA TYR A 44 -12.44 -10.85 8.80
C TYR A 44 -12.24 -12.37 8.87
N ILE A 45 -11.03 -12.86 8.62
CA ILE A 45 -10.74 -14.30 8.58
C ILE A 45 -10.31 -14.78 9.97
N ARG A 46 -11.27 -15.27 10.76
CA ARG A 46 -11.07 -15.70 12.15
C ARG A 46 -10.48 -17.10 12.28
N THR A 47 -9.42 -17.38 11.53
CA THR A 47 -8.68 -18.64 11.60
C THR A 47 -7.17 -18.35 11.69
N PRO A 48 -6.36 -19.27 12.24
CA PRO A 48 -4.90 -19.12 12.23
C PRO A 48 -4.35 -18.91 10.82
N PHE A 49 -4.98 -19.53 9.82
CA PHE A 49 -4.63 -19.35 8.41
C PHE A 49 -4.88 -17.91 7.93
N GLY A 50 -5.96 -17.26 8.39
CA GLY A 50 -6.23 -15.84 8.11
C GLY A 50 -5.07 -14.92 8.53
N ALA A 51 -4.49 -15.18 9.70
CA ALA A 51 -3.31 -14.45 10.18
C ALA A 51 -2.08 -14.68 9.28
N ILE A 52 -1.84 -15.93 8.85
CA ILE A 52 -0.75 -16.25 7.93
C ILE A 52 -0.90 -15.47 6.62
N ILE A 53 -2.09 -15.48 6.00
CA ILE A 53 -2.31 -14.76 4.74
C ILE A 53 -2.14 -13.25 4.95
N ALA A 54 -2.66 -12.68 6.05
CA ALA A 54 -2.54 -11.27 6.35
C ALA A 54 -1.07 -10.84 6.50
N ILE A 55 -0.25 -11.63 7.21
CA ILE A 55 1.20 -11.41 7.39
C ILE A 55 1.94 -11.53 6.05
N THR A 56 1.66 -12.58 5.27
CA THR A 56 2.29 -12.77 3.96
C THR A 56 1.99 -11.58 3.04
N PHE A 57 0.72 -11.18 2.94
CA PHE A 57 0.33 -10.02 2.14
C PHE A 57 1.02 -8.73 2.63
N PHE A 58 1.08 -8.55 3.96
CA PHE A 58 1.71 -7.39 4.57
C PHE A 58 3.20 -7.26 4.22
N VAL A 59 3.96 -8.34 4.40
CA VAL A 59 5.40 -8.38 4.11
C VAL A 59 5.64 -8.18 2.62
N SER A 60 4.93 -8.91 1.76
CA SER A 60 5.07 -8.78 0.31
C SER A 60 4.76 -7.35 -0.17
N SER A 61 3.67 -6.75 0.33
CA SER A 61 3.34 -5.37 -0.03
C SER A 61 4.39 -4.37 0.45
N THR A 62 5.00 -4.59 1.62
CA THR A 62 6.05 -3.70 2.14
C THR A 62 7.30 -3.76 1.25
N ILE A 63 7.72 -4.97 0.86
CA ILE A 63 8.85 -5.17 -0.05
C ILE A 63 8.58 -4.50 -1.40
N THR A 64 7.41 -4.75 -1.99
CA THR A 64 7.00 -4.15 -3.27
C THR A 64 6.96 -2.62 -3.18
N SER A 65 6.36 -2.05 -2.14
CA SER A 65 6.23 -0.59 -2.00
C SER A 65 7.59 0.08 -1.93
N ASN A 66 8.54 -0.50 -1.18
CA ASN A 66 9.89 0.04 -1.05
C ASN A 66 10.72 -0.16 -2.33
N ALA A 67 10.57 -1.29 -3.02
CA ALA A 67 11.22 -1.53 -4.29
C ALA A 67 10.76 -0.52 -5.36
N ILE A 68 9.47 -0.20 -5.41
CA ILE A 68 8.94 0.79 -6.35
C ILE A 68 9.46 2.19 -5.98
N ALA A 69 9.41 2.57 -4.70
CA ALA A 69 9.94 3.86 -4.25
C ALA A 69 11.42 4.04 -4.59
N TYR A 70 12.23 3.00 -4.38
CA TYR A 70 13.65 2.98 -4.75
C TYR A 70 13.84 3.16 -6.27
N SER A 71 13.09 2.39 -7.07
CA SER A 71 13.18 2.50 -8.54
C SER A 71 12.78 3.88 -9.06
N LEU A 72 11.74 4.48 -8.48
CA LEU A 72 11.27 5.81 -8.87
C LEU A 72 12.29 6.90 -8.50
N SER A 73 12.89 6.80 -7.31
CA SER A 73 13.96 7.71 -6.89
C SER A 73 15.16 7.64 -7.83
N ARG A 74 15.58 6.44 -8.22
CA ARG A 74 16.71 6.24 -9.13
C ARG A 74 16.46 6.80 -10.52
N VAL A 75 15.27 6.55 -11.09
CA VAL A 75 14.89 7.12 -12.40
C VAL A 75 14.89 8.64 -12.36
N LYS A 76 14.41 9.24 -11.26
CA LYS A 76 14.44 10.70 -11.09
C LYS A 76 15.87 11.25 -11.03
N GLU A 77 16.79 10.54 -10.37
CA GLU A 77 18.20 10.91 -10.30
C GLU A 77 18.90 10.80 -11.67
N GLU A 78 18.64 9.74 -12.43
CA GLU A 78 19.20 9.56 -13.78
C GLU A 78 18.74 10.69 -14.73
N ILE A 79 17.48 11.11 -14.69
CA ILE A 79 16.98 12.24 -15.51
C ILE A 79 17.70 13.55 -15.16
N LEU A 80 17.97 13.81 -13.88
CA LEU A 80 18.64 15.05 -13.43
C LEU A 80 20.12 15.11 -13.79
N LEU A 81 20.77 13.97 -14.07
CA LEU A 81 22.19 13.91 -14.46
C LEU A 81 22.38 14.08 -15.98
N ASP A 82 21.33 13.89 -16.77
CA ASP A 82 21.33 14.06 -18.24
C ASP A 82 21.00 15.52 -18.69
N ASP A 83 20.55 16.39 -17.77
CA ASP A 83 20.30 17.83 -17.97
C ASP A 83 21.51 18.70 -17.55
#